data_AF-A0AAD9ZFF4-F1
#
_entry.id   AF-A0AAD9ZFF4-F1
#
_cell.length_a   1.000
_cell.length_b   1.000
_cell.length_c   1.000
_cell.angle_alpha   90.00
_cell.angle_beta   90.00
_cell.angle_gamma   90.00
#
_symmetry.space_group_name_H-M   'P 1'
#
loop_
_entity.id
_entity.type
_entity.pdbx_description
1 polymer ?
#
loop_
_entity_poly.entity_id
_entity_poly.type
_entity_poly.pdbx_seq_one_letter_code
_entity_poly.pdbx_strand_id
1 'polypeptide(L)'
;MTTLTSQDIKTLEQTRQRLSQLTNSLASLQHLIETTHPLPPWSSLHTLSQVISQNLLSVSTHLSTHSGLLSSLAAYPLPTYPGREKEPELNQLLRKKLEPHVEDWVEDGRKAGEEIEGEVRGG
;
A
#
# COMPACT_ATOMS: atom_id res chain seq x y z
N MET A 1 20.23 19.52 -1.87
CA MET A 1 18.78 19.25 -1.91
C MET A 1 18.41 19.00 -3.36
N THR A 2 18.05 17.78 -3.73
CA THR A 2 17.57 17.47 -5.07
C THR A 2 16.28 18.26 -5.30
N THR A 3 16.31 19.21 -6.22
CA THR A 3 15.13 19.99 -6.58
C THR A 3 14.17 19.09 -7.35
N LEU A 4 13.01 18.80 -6.77
CA LEU A 4 11.93 18.06 -7.43
C LEU A 4 11.56 18.74 -8.74
N THR A 5 11.53 17.98 -9.83
CA THR A 5 11.05 18.48 -11.12
C THR A 5 9.53 18.51 -11.16
N SER A 6 8.95 19.28 -12.10
CA SER A 6 7.50 19.30 -12.32
C SER A 6 6.96 17.89 -12.65
N GLN A 7 7.76 17.07 -13.33
CA GLN A 7 7.41 15.69 -13.65
C GLN A 7 7.37 14.80 -12.39
N ASP A 8 8.31 14.98 -11.47
CA ASP A 8 8.33 14.22 -10.21
C ASP A 8 7.10 14.52 -9.34
N ILE A 9 6.71 15.81 -9.28
CA ILE A 9 5.49 16.24 -8.58
C ILE A 9 4.25 15.61 -9.22
N LYS A 10 4.20 15.54 -10.55
CA LYS A 10 3.10 14.90 -11.27
C LYS A 10 3.01 13.40 -10.94
N THR A 11 4.14 12.70 -10.87
CA THR A 11 4.18 11.29 -10.47
C THR A 11 3.70 11.08 -9.04
N LEU A 12 4.06 11.97 -8.11
CA LEU A 12 3.58 11.92 -6.72
C LEU A 12 2.06 12.12 -6.65
N GLU A 13 1.50 13.09 -7.38
CA GLU A 13 0.06 13.30 -7.43
C GLU A 13 -0.68 12.12 -8.07
N GLN A 14 -0.12 11.52 -9.12
CA GLN A 14 -0.66 10.29 -9.71
C GLN A 14 -0.66 9.12 -8.70
N THR A 15 0.41 8.98 -7.92
CA THR A 15 0.50 7.99 -6.85
C THR A 15 -0.60 8.23 -5.82
N ARG A 16 -0.77 9.47 -5.36
CA ARG A 16 -1.82 9.87 -4.41
C ARG A 16 -3.22 9.54 -4.93
N GLN A 17 -3.50 9.84 -6.20
CA GLN A 17 -4.81 9.57 -6.81
C GLN A 17 -5.14 8.07 -6.84
N ARG A 18 -4.18 7.22 -7.21
CA ARG A 18 -4.38 5.76 -7.25
C ARG A 18 -4.58 5.18 -5.84
N LEU A 19 -3.82 5.64 -4.86
CA LEU A 19 -4.01 5.25 -3.46
C LEU A 19 -5.40 5.64 -2.95
N SER A 20 -5.85 6.87 -3.25
CA SER A 20 -7.20 7.33 -2.90
C SER A 20 -8.29 6.44 -3.52
N GLN A 21 -8.14 6.07 -4.79
CA GLN A 21 -9.09 5.16 -5.46
C GLN A 21 -9.15 3.78 -4.79
N LEU A 22 -8.00 3.22 -4.40
CA LEU A 22 -7.94 1.95 -3.68
C LEU A 22 -8.61 2.07 -2.30
N THR A 23 -8.32 3.12 -1.53
CA THR A 23 -8.94 3.37 -0.23
C THR A 23 -10.47 3.49 -0.35
N ASN A 24 -10.97 4.23 -1.34
CA ASN A 24 -12.41 4.36 -1.58
C ASN A 24 -13.07 3.02 -1.96
N SER A 25 -12.37 2.19 -2.74
CA SER A 25 -12.85 0.84 -3.09
C SER A 25 -12.95 -0.06 -1.86
N LEU A 26 -11.95 -0.01 -0.97
CA LEU A 26 -11.96 -0.76 0.30
C LEU A 26 -13.06 -0.27 1.24
N ALA A 27 -13.23 1.05 1.38
CA ALA A 27 -14.29 1.64 2.18
C ALA A 27 -15.69 1.24 1.67
N SER A 28 -15.85 1.15 0.35
CA SER A 28 -17.11 0.69 -0.26
C SER A 28 -17.39 -0.78 0.05
N LEU A 29 -16.37 -1.64 0.04
CA LEU A 29 -16.49 -3.05 0.44
C LEU A 29 -16.85 -3.18 1.92
N GLN A 30 -16.15 -2.44 2.79
CA GLN A 30 -16.43 -2.41 4.23
C GLN A 30 -17.88 -1.99 4.48
N HIS A 31 -18.32 -0.90 3.84
CA HIS A 31 -19.69 -0.40 3.97
C HIS A 31 -20.72 -1.43 3.50
N LEU A 32 -20.48 -2.13 2.39
CA LEU A 32 -21.38 -3.18 1.90
C LEU A 32 -21.52 -4.32 2.92
N ILE A 33 -20.43 -4.72 3.56
CA ILE A 33 -20.43 -5.79 4.57
C ILE A 33 -21.16 -5.33 5.85
N GLU A 34 -20.92 -4.10 6.30
CA GLU A 34 -21.52 -3.56 7.53
C GLU A 34 -23.02 -3.29 7.40
N THR A 35 -23.47 -2.85 6.22
CA THR A 35 -24.86 -2.42 6.02
C THR A 35 -25.81 -3.53 5.59
N THR A 36 -25.32 -4.61 4.98
CA THR A 36 -26.20 -5.66 4.44
C THR A 36 -26.36 -6.79 5.47
N HIS A 37 -27.58 -6.94 5.99
CA HIS A 37 -28.02 -8.13 6.74
C HIS A 37 -29.31 -8.66 6.09
N PRO A 38 -29.33 -9.89 5.53
CA PRO A 38 -28.27 -10.91 5.49
C PRO A 38 -27.09 -10.52 4.59
N LEU A 39 -26.03 -11.34 4.56
CA LEU A 39 -24.82 -11.11 3.75
C LEU A 39 -25.17 -10.70 2.31
N PRO A 40 -24.41 -9.75 1.72
CA PRO A 40 -24.65 -9.29 0.36
C PRO A 40 -24.53 -10.44 -0.64
N PRO A 41 -25.22 -10.35 -1.79
CA PRO A 41 -25.15 -11.37 -2.82
C PRO A 41 -23.71 -11.53 -3.32
N TRP A 42 -23.32 -12.79 -3.57
CA TRP A 42 -21.96 -13.14 -4.00
C TRP A 42 -21.47 -12.35 -5.22
N SER A 43 -22.36 -12.07 -6.17
CA SER A 43 -22.05 -11.28 -7.36
C SER A 43 -21.51 -9.89 -7.01
N SER A 44 -22.10 -9.21 -6.02
CA SER A 44 -21.64 -7.90 -5.55
C SER A 44 -20.27 -7.96 -4.91
N LEU A 45 -20.01 -8.99 -4.07
CA LEU A 45 -18.70 -9.21 -3.47
C LEU A 45 -17.63 -9.50 -4.52
N HIS A 46 -17.95 -10.36 -5.48
CA HIS A 46 -17.04 -10.71 -6.58
C HIS A 46 -16.68 -9.48 -7.42
N THR A 47 -17.66 -8.67 -7.82
CA THR A 47 -17.41 -7.43 -8.57
C THR A 47 -16.51 -6.47 -7.80
N LEU A 48 -16.77 -6.23 -6.51
CA LEU A 48 -15.93 -5.36 -5.70
C LEU A 48 -14.51 -5.92 -5.50
N SER A 49 -14.39 -7.23 -5.28
CA SER A 49 -13.09 -7.91 -5.20
C SER A 49 -12.30 -7.72 -6.50
N GLN A 50 -12.95 -7.83 -7.66
CA GLN A 50 -12.29 -7.62 -8.95
C GLN A 50 -11.82 -6.17 -9.10
N VAL A 51 -12.64 -5.19 -8.71
CA VAL A 51 -12.24 -3.77 -8.73
C VAL A 51 -11.03 -3.51 -7.82
N ILE A 52 -11.04 -4.06 -6.61
CA ILE A 52 -9.91 -3.94 -5.66
C ILE A 52 -8.65 -4.56 -6.25
N SER A 53 -8.72 -5.77 -6.82
CA SER A 53 -7.57 -6.43 -7.46
C SER A 53 -6.99 -5.59 -8.59
N GLN A 54 -7.83 -5.00 -9.45
CA GLN A 54 -7.37 -4.13 -10.54
C GLN A 54 -6.70 -2.85 -10.01
N ASN A 55 -7.28 -2.23 -8.98
CA ASN A 55 -6.70 -1.04 -8.35
C ASN A 55 -5.36 -1.37 -7.67
N LEU A 56 -5.26 -2.52 -7.00
CA LEU A 56 -4.03 -2.99 -6.36
C LEU A 56 -2.93 -3.25 -7.38
N LEU A 57 -3.24 -3.96 -8.48
CA LEU A 57 -2.29 -4.19 -9.58
C LEU A 57 -1.82 -2.86 -10.18
N SER A 58 -2.74 -1.91 -10.36
CA SER A 58 -2.45 -0.59 -10.89
C SER A 58 -1.51 0.21 -9.98
N VAL A 59 -1.77 0.20 -8.67
CA VAL A 59 -0.89 0.84 -7.67
C VAL A 59 0.47 0.16 -7.65
N SER A 60 0.53 -1.17 -7.57
CA SER A 60 1.78 -1.94 -7.54
C SER A 60 2.67 -1.65 -8.75
N THR A 61 2.08 -1.69 -9.95
CA THR A 61 2.79 -1.39 -11.20
C THR A 61 3.30 0.06 -11.23
N HIS A 62 2.49 1.01 -10.76
CA HIS A 62 2.87 2.42 -10.74
C HIS A 62 4.02 2.69 -9.76
N LEU A 63 3.96 2.08 -8.57
CA LEU A 63 5.00 2.18 -7.54
C LEU A 63 6.30 1.51 -7.98
N SER A 64 6.24 0.34 -8.66
CA SER A 64 7.45 -0.34 -9.15
C SER A 64 8.14 0.47 -10.24
N THR A 65 7.36 1.03 -11.17
CA THR A 65 7.85 1.83 -12.30
C THR A 65 8.57 3.10 -11.83
N HIS A 66 8.11 3.73 -10.74
CA HIS A 66 8.68 4.96 -10.20
C HIS A 66 9.48 4.75 -8.89
N SER A 67 9.83 3.50 -8.59
CA SER A 67 10.51 3.11 -7.34
C SER A 67 11.83 3.88 -7.11
N GLY A 68 12.59 4.15 -8.17
CA GLY A 68 13.83 4.94 -8.09
C GLY A 68 13.60 6.38 -7.61
N LEU A 69 12.55 7.05 -8.12
CA LEU A 69 12.17 8.38 -7.65
C LEU A 69 11.68 8.31 -6.20
N LEU A 70 10.72 7.42 -5.92
CA LEU A 70 10.05 7.33 -4.62
C LEU A 70 11.02 6.97 -3.48
N SER A 71 12.02 6.14 -3.75
CA SER A 71 13.05 5.77 -2.78
C SER A 71 14.07 6.89 -2.50
N SER A 72 14.31 7.77 -3.48
CA SER A 72 15.22 8.92 -3.31
C SER A 72 14.62 10.06 -2.47
N LEU A 73 13.28 10.07 -2.31
CA LEU A 73 12.57 11.11 -1.59
C LEU A 73 12.50 10.81 -0.10
N ALA A 74 12.89 11.80 0.71
CA ALA A 74 12.75 11.76 2.15
C ALA A 74 11.59 12.67 2.58
N ALA A 75 10.57 12.09 3.22
CA ALA A 75 9.44 12.82 3.76
C ALA A 75 9.80 13.43 5.12
N TYR A 76 9.57 14.73 5.29
CA TYR A 76 9.74 15.46 6.54
C TYR A 76 8.54 16.38 6.78
N PRO A 77 8.17 16.63 8.05
CA PRO A 77 7.12 17.59 8.37
C PRO A 77 7.52 19.00 7.91
N LEU A 78 6.53 19.79 7.49
CA LEU A 78 6.73 21.20 7.20
C LEU A 78 6.99 21.99 8.50
N PRO A 79 7.70 23.13 8.47
CA PRO A 79 7.90 23.98 9.64
C PRO A 79 6.59 24.47 10.29
N THR A 80 5.50 24.45 9.54
CA THR A 80 4.14 24.83 9.98
C THR A 80 3.40 23.71 10.72
N TYR A 81 3.93 22.48 10.72
CA TYR A 81 3.30 21.34 11.39
C TYR A 81 3.53 21.40 12.91
N PRO A 82 2.51 21.18 13.77
CA PRO A 82 2.63 21.25 15.23
C PRO A 82 3.35 20.02 15.81
N GLY A 83 4.66 19.91 15.56
CA GLY A 83 5.46 18.73 15.89
C GLY A 83 5.53 18.37 17.38
N ARG A 84 5.33 19.34 18.29
CA ARG A 84 5.36 19.09 19.75
C ARG A 84 4.02 18.58 20.31
N GLU A 85 2.91 18.90 19.66
CA GLU A 85 1.57 18.50 20.10
C GLU A 85 1.10 17.22 19.42
N LYS A 86 1.56 17.00 18.18
CA LYS A 86 1.11 15.93 17.28
C LYS A 86 2.23 14.97 16.87
N GLU A 87 3.27 14.86 17.70
CA GLU A 87 4.39 13.95 17.48
C GLU A 87 3.93 12.48 17.32
N PRO A 88 2.99 11.94 18.14
CA PRO A 88 2.55 10.56 18.00
C PRO A 88 1.87 10.30 16.66
N GLU A 89 1.00 11.21 16.19
CA GLU A 89 0.35 11.07 14.88
C GLU A 89 1.36 11.17 13.73
N LEU A 90 2.34 12.07 13.83
CA LEU A 90 3.42 12.18 12.84
C LEU A 90 4.26 10.90 12.75
N ASN A 91 4.62 10.32 13.89
CA ASN A 91 5.37 9.07 13.95
C ASN A 91 4.58 7.91 13.33
N GLN A 92 3.25 7.88 13.49
CA GLN A 92 2.39 6.89 12.83
C GLN A 92 2.35 7.10 11.31
N LEU A 93 2.23 8.33 10.83
CA LEU A 93 2.18 8.64 9.39
C LEU A 93 3.50 8.35 8.68
N LEU A 94 4.64 8.58 9.33
CA LEU A 94 5.97 8.36 8.77
C LEU A 94 6.52 6.95 9.03
N ARG A 95 5.76 6.10 9.72
CA ARG A 95 6.17 4.72 10.03
C ARG A 95 6.37 3.93 8.73
N LYS A 96 7.56 3.35 8.58
CA LYS A 96 7.90 2.41 7.49
C LYS A 96 7.87 0.94 7.93
N LYS A 97 7.77 0.68 9.23
CA LYS A 97 7.75 -0.68 9.77
C LYS A 97 6.43 -1.35 9.40
N LEU A 98 6.52 -2.54 8.79
CA LEU A 98 5.38 -3.37 8.46
C LEU A 98 4.55 -3.70 9.71
N GLU A 99 3.31 -4.09 9.49
CA GLU A 99 2.50 -4.64 10.56
C GLU A 99 3.02 -6.03 10.96
N PRO A 100 2.99 -6.43 12.24
CA PRO A 100 3.61 -7.67 12.71
C PRO A 100 3.17 -8.92 11.93
N HIS A 101 1.86 -9.03 11.65
CA HIS A 101 1.31 -10.15 10.88
C HIS A 101 1.84 -10.19 9.43
N VAL A 102 2.20 -9.04 8.85
CA VAL A 102 2.80 -8.97 7.51
C VAL A 102 4.28 -9.37 7.56
N GLU A 103 4.99 -9.01 8.64
CA GLU A 103 6.38 -9.45 8.86
C GLU A 103 6.44 -10.98 8.95
N ASP A 104 5.54 -11.60 9.72
CA ASP A 104 5.44 -13.05 9.86
C ASP A 104 5.17 -13.73 8.49
N TRP A 105 4.22 -13.21 7.72
CA TRP A 105 3.91 -13.75 6.38
C TRP A 105 5.09 -13.63 5.39
N VAL A 106 5.84 -12.54 5.45
CA VAL A 106 7.03 -12.37 4.60
C VAL A 106 8.12 -13.36 4.99
N GLU A 107 8.33 -13.57 6.29
CA GLU A 107 9.31 -14.51 6.80
C GLU A 107 8.94 -15.97 6.47
N ASP A 108 7.66 -16.34 6.58
CA ASP A 108 7.18 -17.66 6.19
C ASP A 108 7.31 -17.87 4.67
N GLY A 109 7.01 -16.85 3.87
CA GLY A 109 7.25 -16.89 2.42
C GLY A 109 8.73 -17.07 2.06
N ARG A 110 9.65 -16.44 2.82
CA ARG A 110 11.10 -16.61 2.65
C ARG A 110 11.53 -18.05 2.94
N LYS A 111 11.09 -18.62 4.06
CA LYS A 111 11.39 -20.02 4.43
C LYS A 111 10.89 -21.00 3.36
N ALA A 112 9.66 -20.82 2.90
CA ALA A 112 9.10 -21.66 1.84
C ALA A 112 9.91 -21.57 0.53
N GLY A 113 10.41 -20.38 0.18
CA GLY A 113 11.30 -20.21 -0.97
C GLY A 113 12.64 -20.95 -0.83
N GLU A 114 13.24 -20.92 0.37
CA GLU A 114 14.49 -21.62 0.67
C GLU A 114 14.34 -23.15 0.65
N GLU A 115 13.21 -23.67 1.12
CA GLU A 115 12.88 -25.10 1.05
C GLU A 115 12.78 -25.59 -0.40
N ILE A 116 12.11 -24.82 -1.27
CA ILE A 116 11.98 -25.13 -2.71
C ILE A 116 13.35 -25.11 -3.40
N GLU A 117 14.20 -24.12 -3.11
CA GLU A 117 15.55 -24.04 -3.70
C GLU A 117 16.46 -25.18 -3.21
N GLY A 118 16.31 -25.60 -1.96
CA GLY A 118 17.01 -26.75 -1.38
C GLY A 118 16.62 -28.07 -2.02
N GLU A 119 15.34 -28.27 -2.35
CA GLU A 119 14.84 -29.47 -3.04
C GLU A 119 15.37 -29.56 -4.49
N VAL A 120 15.46 -28.43 -5.19
CA VAL A 120 15.98 -28.36 -6.57
C VAL A 120 17.49 -28.63 -6.68
N ARG A 121 18.29 -28.34 -5.63
CA ARG A 121 19.73 -28.63 -5.61
C ARG A 121 20.09 -30.02 -5.05
N GLY A 122 19.11 -30.73 -4.49
CA GLY A 122 19.30 -32.03 -3.82
C GLY A 122 18.93 -33.26 -4.65
N GLY A 123 18.39 -33.09 -5.86
CA GLY A 123 18.06 -34.17 -6.82
C GLY A 123 18.96 -34.17 -8.04
#